data_AF-A0AAN4YHT7-F1
#
_entry.id   AF-A0AAN4YHT7-F1
#
_cell.length_a   1.000
_cell.length_b   1.000
_cell.length_c   1.000
_cell.angle_alpha   90.00
_cell.angle_beta   90.00
_cell.angle_gamma   90.00
#
_symmetry.space_group_name_H-M   'P 1'
#
loop_
_entity.id
_entity.type
_entity.pdbx_description
1 polymer ?
#
loop_
_entity_poly.entity_id
_entity_poly.type
_entity_poly.pdbx_seq_one_letter_code
_entity_poly.pdbx_strand_id
1 'polypeptide(L)'
;MYADVDTEALRPVAPLFAGHETALAAHEDILSSAPSFQKTTVQRAFLGRMARTVDILSSAAVPNGWMASPPGHPFWLLPVLNVIEHPEGTGDGSVEGLTGPGALSLMIKKYWDNFKDNSLREHACKTIQRRQASWQLFCDESELAMGAHMQDALVLLPEKQIYPFSWVDDANNASVCQAAWENPTFDPEECKRLMEVEAWPSYFITYCTHSW
;
A
#
# COMPACT_ATOMS: atom_id res chain seq x y z
N MET A 1 -3.24 0.82 -8.84
CA MET A 1 -2.15 1.53 -8.14
C MET A 1 -2.68 2.89 -7.72
N TYR A 2 -2.43 3.27 -6.49
CA TYR A 2 -2.64 4.60 -5.93
C TYR A 2 -1.26 5.26 -5.75
N ALA A 3 -1.15 6.54 -6.07
CA ALA A 3 0.00 7.37 -5.78
C ALA A 3 -0.46 8.81 -5.57
N ASP A 4 0.20 9.53 -4.66
CA ASP A 4 -0.04 10.96 -4.44
C ASP A 4 0.36 11.79 -5.67
N VAL A 5 -0.22 12.98 -5.80
CA VAL A 5 0.00 13.88 -6.96
C VAL A 5 1.43 14.39 -7.08
N ASP A 6 2.19 14.35 -5.98
CA ASP A 6 3.59 14.76 -5.88
C ASP A 6 4.56 13.56 -6.05
N THR A 7 4.04 12.39 -6.41
CA THR A 7 4.84 11.20 -6.69
C THR A 7 5.24 11.17 -8.16
N GLU A 8 6.53 11.29 -8.42
CA GLU A 8 7.13 11.17 -9.74
C GLU A 8 7.46 9.70 -10.05
N ALA A 9 7.05 9.22 -11.23
CA ALA A 9 7.43 7.92 -11.74
C ALA A 9 8.77 8.03 -12.48
N LEU A 10 9.79 7.33 -11.98
CA LEU A 10 11.16 7.40 -12.51
C LEU A 10 11.44 6.36 -13.59
N ARG A 11 10.72 5.24 -13.58
CA ARG A 11 10.87 4.15 -14.56
C ARG A 11 9.57 3.34 -14.70
N PRO A 12 9.44 2.51 -15.75
CA PRO A 12 8.27 1.65 -15.90
C PRO A 12 8.10 0.72 -14.69
N VAL A 13 6.87 0.60 -14.18
CA VAL A 13 6.57 -0.21 -12.98
C VAL A 13 6.38 -1.70 -13.28
N ALA A 14 6.21 -2.10 -14.54
CA ALA A 14 5.97 -3.50 -14.90
C ALA A 14 7.05 -4.48 -14.36
N PRO A 15 8.36 -4.17 -14.41
CA PRO A 15 9.39 -5.03 -13.84
C PRO A 15 9.29 -5.21 -12.32
N LEU A 16 8.79 -4.21 -11.58
CA LEU A 16 8.59 -4.29 -10.13
C LEU A 16 7.60 -5.41 -9.79
N PHE A 17 6.46 -5.42 -10.47
CA PHE A 17 5.41 -6.42 -10.24
C PHE A 17 5.78 -7.79 -10.82
N ALA A 18 6.43 -7.82 -11.98
CA ALA A 18 6.92 -9.06 -12.58
C ALA A 18 7.91 -9.79 -11.65
N GLY A 19 8.78 -9.05 -10.95
CA GLY A 19 9.70 -9.60 -9.94
C GLY A 19 9.00 -10.24 -8.74
N HIS A 20 7.70 -10.00 -8.56
CA HIS A 20 6.85 -10.59 -7.53
C HIS A 20 5.78 -11.53 -8.11
N GLU A 21 5.97 -12.00 -9.35
CA GLU A 21 5.03 -12.88 -10.06
C GLU A 21 3.62 -12.28 -10.17
N THR A 22 3.50 -10.95 -10.17
CA THR A 22 2.24 -10.24 -10.33
C THR A 22 2.18 -9.69 -11.76
N ALA A 23 1.28 -10.27 -12.57
CA ALA A 23 1.06 -9.81 -13.94
C ALA A 23 0.23 -8.52 -13.96
N LEU A 24 0.61 -7.59 -14.85
CA LEU A 24 -0.26 -6.48 -15.23
C LEU A 24 -1.19 -6.95 -16.36
N ALA A 25 -2.47 -6.68 -16.22
CA ALA A 25 -3.49 -6.94 -17.24
C ALA A 25 -4.32 -5.67 -17.47
N ALA A 26 -4.76 -5.44 -18.70
CA ALA A 26 -5.68 -4.33 -18.97
C ALA A 26 -7.03 -4.59 -18.28
N HIS A 27 -7.70 -3.53 -17.85
CA HIS A 27 -9.01 -3.67 -17.20
C HIS A 27 -10.03 -4.37 -18.10
N GLU A 28 -10.00 -4.08 -19.40
CA GLU A 28 -10.87 -4.71 -20.40
C GLU A 28 -10.59 -6.21 -20.54
N ASP A 29 -9.33 -6.63 -20.46
CA ASP A 29 -8.95 -8.05 -20.50
C ASP A 29 -9.49 -8.78 -19.26
N ILE A 30 -9.46 -8.14 -18.09
CA ILE A 30 -10.00 -8.70 -16.84
C ILE A 30 -11.53 -8.86 -16.92
N LEU A 31 -12.24 -7.92 -17.55
CA LEU A 31 -13.70 -7.97 -17.68
C LEU A 31 -14.18 -8.91 -18.78
N SER A 32 -13.40 -9.05 -19.87
CA SER A 32 -13.77 -9.83 -21.06
C SER A 32 -13.31 -11.28 -21.01
N SER A 33 -12.34 -11.61 -20.16
CA SER A 33 -12.00 -13.00 -19.88
C SER A 33 -13.14 -13.66 -19.11
N ALA A 34 -13.77 -14.69 -19.71
CA ALA A 34 -14.45 -15.73 -18.93
C ALA A 34 -13.51 -16.16 -17.79
N PRO A 35 -13.98 -16.64 -16.62
CA PRO A 35 -13.13 -16.97 -15.49
C PRO A 35 -12.18 -18.13 -15.84
N SER A 36 -11.15 -17.83 -16.60
CA SER A 36 -9.99 -18.65 -16.78
C SER A 36 -9.23 -18.39 -15.51
N PHE A 37 -9.24 -19.38 -14.62
CA PHE A 37 -8.37 -19.47 -13.47
C PHE A 37 -6.93 -19.30 -13.96
N GLN A 38 -6.46 -18.06 -14.11
CA GLN A 38 -5.06 -17.80 -14.38
C GLN A 38 -4.29 -18.20 -13.12
N LYS A 39 -3.35 -19.13 -13.35
CA LYS A 39 -2.40 -19.85 -12.50
C LYS A 39 -1.79 -19.18 -11.25
N THR A 40 -2.07 -17.92 -10.94
CA THR A 40 -1.57 -17.30 -9.70
C THR A 40 -2.54 -17.61 -8.57
N THR A 41 -2.16 -18.53 -7.70
CA THR A 41 -2.90 -18.85 -6.47
C THR A 41 -2.77 -17.76 -5.41
N VAL A 42 -1.94 -16.72 -5.63
CA VAL A 42 -1.65 -15.65 -4.68
C VAL A 42 -1.90 -14.29 -5.31
N GLN A 43 -2.79 -13.48 -4.73
CA GLN A 43 -2.87 -12.04 -4.99
C GLN A 43 -1.95 -11.29 -4.04
N ARG A 44 -1.35 -10.21 -4.52
CA ARG A 44 -0.37 -9.43 -3.74
C ARG A 44 -0.77 -7.97 -3.64
N ALA A 45 -0.75 -7.42 -2.43
CA ALA A 45 -0.79 -5.99 -2.17
C ALA A 45 0.61 -5.49 -1.84
N PHE A 46 0.96 -4.32 -2.35
CA PHE A 46 2.28 -3.71 -2.28
C PHE A 46 2.19 -2.36 -1.59
N LEU A 47 3.12 -2.16 -0.66
CA LEU A 47 3.32 -0.93 0.08
C LEU A 47 4.80 -0.54 -0.01
N GLY A 48 5.09 0.75 -0.13
CA GLY A 48 6.46 1.25 -0.09
C GLY A 48 6.95 1.40 1.36
N ARG A 49 8.22 1.09 1.62
CA ARG A 49 8.88 1.42 2.88
C ARG A 49 9.70 2.70 2.73
N MET A 50 9.53 3.64 3.64
CA MET A 50 10.22 4.93 3.64
C MET A 50 11.33 4.95 4.69
N ALA A 51 10.98 4.81 5.97
CA ALA A 51 11.98 4.87 7.02
C ALA A 51 12.88 3.61 7.03
N ARG A 52 14.15 3.82 7.38
CA ARG A 52 15.19 2.79 7.43
C ARG A 52 15.07 1.87 8.64
N THR A 53 14.31 2.30 9.64
CA THR A 53 13.92 1.50 10.79
C THR A 53 13.18 0.22 10.40
N VAL A 54 13.47 -0.88 11.10
CA VAL A 54 12.77 -2.16 10.94
C VAL A 54 11.41 -2.17 11.62
N ASP A 55 11.16 -1.23 12.53
CA ASP A 55 9.89 -1.13 13.24
C ASP A 55 8.84 -0.44 12.36
N ILE A 56 7.93 -1.24 11.81
CA ILE A 56 6.83 -0.76 10.97
C ILE A 56 5.83 0.13 11.71
N LEU A 57 5.84 0.16 13.05
CA LEU A 57 4.98 1.06 13.84
C LEU A 57 5.62 2.42 14.09
N SER A 58 6.91 2.57 13.77
CA SER A 58 7.58 3.85 13.93
C SER A 58 7.05 4.88 12.93
N SER A 59 7.21 6.16 13.30
CA SER A 59 6.71 7.28 12.49
C SER A 59 7.24 7.21 11.06
N ALA A 60 6.34 7.35 10.09
CA ALA A 60 6.63 7.33 8.65
C ALA A 60 7.37 6.07 8.14
N ALA A 61 7.30 4.93 8.84
CA ALA A 61 7.86 3.69 8.32
C ALA A 61 7.22 3.27 6.99
N VAL A 62 5.89 3.32 6.93
CA VAL A 62 5.10 3.01 5.73
C VAL A 62 4.06 4.12 5.50
N PRO A 63 4.36 5.10 4.63
CA PRO A 63 3.41 6.12 4.22
C PRO A 63 2.28 5.53 3.37
N ASN A 64 1.13 6.21 3.35
CA ASN A 64 -0.01 5.88 2.50
C ASN A 64 0.00 6.62 1.15
N GLY A 65 1.13 7.22 0.75
CA GLY A 65 1.25 8.00 -0.50
C GLY A 65 1.49 7.18 -1.77
N TRP A 66 1.73 5.86 -1.65
CA TRP A 66 1.88 4.93 -2.77
C TRP A 66 1.48 3.52 -2.34
N MET A 67 0.59 2.90 -3.10
CA MET A 67 0.03 1.58 -2.82
C MET A 67 -0.39 0.88 -4.11
N ALA A 68 -0.27 -0.45 -4.18
CA ALA A 68 -0.74 -1.19 -5.36
C ALA A 68 -1.28 -2.58 -5.01
N SER A 69 -2.30 -3.03 -5.74
CA SER A 69 -2.71 -4.43 -5.76
C SER A 69 -3.56 -4.67 -7.02
N PRO A 70 -3.80 -5.94 -7.39
CA PRO A 70 -4.96 -6.29 -8.20
C PRO A 70 -6.27 -5.84 -7.52
N PRO A 71 -7.34 -5.56 -8.28
CA PRO A 71 -8.66 -5.33 -7.72
C PRO A 71 -9.12 -6.51 -6.84
N GLY A 72 -9.78 -6.21 -5.71
CA GLY A 72 -10.34 -7.24 -4.83
C GLY A 72 -9.37 -7.84 -3.79
N HIS A 73 -8.16 -7.29 -3.65
CA HIS A 73 -7.25 -7.73 -2.58
C HIS A 73 -7.86 -7.44 -1.19
N PRO A 74 -7.97 -8.43 -0.28
CA PRO A 74 -8.71 -8.28 0.97
C PRO A 74 -8.09 -7.32 1.99
N PHE A 75 -6.79 -7.07 1.90
CA PHE A 75 -6.08 -6.13 2.78
C PHE A 75 -6.76 -4.75 2.87
N TRP A 76 -7.28 -4.23 1.77
CA TRP A 76 -7.89 -2.89 1.74
C TRP A 76 -9.21 -2.77 2.52
N LEU A 77 -9.84 -3.89 2.87
CA LEU A 77 -11.00 -3.88 3.76
C LEU A 77 -10.60 -3.75 5.23
N LEU A 78 -9.38 -4.12 5.63
CA LEU A 78 -8.95 -4.00 7.03
C LEU A 78 -9.02 -2.56 7.53
N PRO A 79 -8.42 -1.54 6.87
CA PRO A 79 -8.53 -0.15 7.31
C PRO A 79 -9.98 0.33 7.38
N VAL A 80 -10.80 -0.02 6.38
CA VAL A 80 -12.21 0.40 6.33
C VAL A 80 -13.01 -0.20 7.50
N LEU A 81 -12.89 -1.51 7.72
CA LEU A 81 -13.54 -2.19 8.83
C LEU A 81 -13.04 -1.66 10.17
N ASN A 82 -11.75 -1.34 10.28
CA ASN A 82 -11.18 -0.77 11.49
C ASN A 82 -11.81 0.58 11.85
N VAL A 83 -12.00 1.49 10.88
CA VAL A 83 -12.67 2.78 11.10
C VAL A 83 -14.14 2.60 11.51
N ILE A 84 -14.82 1.61 10.92
CA ILE A 84 -16.23 1.31 11.28
C ILE A 84 -16.33 0.75 12.71
N GLU A 85 -15.34 0.00 13.17
CA GLU A 85 -15.29 -0.59 14.50
C GLU A 85 -14.75 0.36 15.58
N HIS A 86 -13.83 1.25 15.20
CA HIS A 86 -13.13 2.21 16.07
C HIS A 86 -13.18 3.60 15.42
N PRO A 87 -14.36 4.27 15.44
CA PRO A 87 -14.52 5.59 14.82
C PRO A 87 -13.63 6.69 15.43
N GLU A 88 -13.09 6.44 16.62
CA GLU A 88 -12.11 7.28 17.32
C GLU A 88 -10.65 7.10 16.84
N GLY A 89 -10.39 6.14 15.96
CA GLY A 89 -9.04 5.85 15.45
C GLY A 89 -8.10 5.34 16.56
N THR A 90 -6.88 5.87 16.61
CA THR A 90 -5.90 5.62 17.69
C THR A 90 -6.26 6.30 19.01
N GLY A 91 -7.32 7.11 19.05
CA GLY A 91 -7.71 7.88 20.24
C GLY A 91 -6.90 9.15 20.48
N ASP A 92 -5.95 9.48 19.59
CA ASP A 92 -5.17 10.73 19.64
C ASP A 92 -5.89 11.93 18.99
N GLY A 93 -7.04 11.71 18.36
CA GLY A 93 -7.85 12.72 17.68
C GLY A 93 -7.28 13.17 16.33
N SER A 94 -6.21 12.55 15.84
CA SER A 94 -5.58 12.88 14.56
C SER A 94 -6.24 12.14 13.39
N VAL A 95 -6.28 12.80 12.22
CA VAL A 95 -6.72 12.17 10.97
C VAL A 95 -5.77 11.04 10.53
N GLU A 96 -4.48 11.15 10.87
CA GLU A 96 -3.48 10.12 10.61
C GLU A 96 -3.72 8.85 11.42
N GLY A 97 -4.14 9.00 12.67
CA GLY A 97 -4.54 7.93 13.57
C GLY A 97 -5.85 7.24 13.18
N LEU A 98 -6.68 7.90 12.37
CA LEU A 98 -7.93 7.32 11.86
C LEU A 98 -7.75 6.63 10.50
N THR A 99 -7.09 7.29 9.53
CA THR A 99 -7.00 6.82 8.13
C THR A 99 -5.64 6.99 7.46
N GLY A 100 -4.67 7.65 8.12
CA GLY A 100 -3.36 7.92 7.54
C GLY A 100 -2.30 6.86 7.85
N PRO A 101 -1.00 7.23 7.77
CA PRO A 101 0.12 6.31 7.97
C PRO A 101 0.11 5.60 9.33
N GLY A 102 -0.32 6.28 10.40
CA GLY A 102 -0.46 5.69 11.73
C GLY A 102 -1.47 4.54 11.75
N ALA A 103 -2.68 4.77 11.25
CA ALA A 103 -3.71 3.74 11.11
C ALA A 103 -3.27 2.60 10.18
N LEU A 104 -2.64 2.93 9.05
CA LEU A 104 -2.13 1.94 8.10
C LEU A 104 -1.09 1.00 8.74
N SER A 105 -0.16 1.54 9.52
CA SER A 105 0.87 0.76 10.21
C SER A 105 0.27 -0.26 11.19
N LEU A 106 -0.80 0.12 11.88
CA LEU A 106 -1.57 -0.81 12.73
C LEU A 106 -2.25 -1.91 11.92
N MET A 107 -2.78 -1.61 10.74
CA MET A 107 -3.43 -2.60 9.87
C MET A 107 -2.43 -3.57 9.25
N ILE A 108 -1.26 -3.06 8.88
CA ILE A 108 -0.10 -3.84 8.44
C ILE A 108 0.30 -4.83 9.54
N LYS A 109 0.45 -4.35 10.79
CA LYS A 109 0.74 -5.21 11.93
C LYS A 109 -0.35 -6.27 12.15
N LYS A 110 -1.61 -5.84 12.17
CA LYS A 110 -2.78 -6.73 12.35
C LYS A 110 -2.83 -7.81 11.27
N TYR A 111 -2.44 -7.47 10.04
CA TYR A 111 -2.31 -8.42 8.94
C TYR A 111 -1.30 -9.52 9.26
N TRP A 112 -0.05 -9.17 9.58
CA TRP A 112 0.94 -10.21 9.84
C TRP A 112 0.69 -11.02 11.11
N ASP A 113 0.19 -10.37 12.16
CA ASP A 113 -0.06 -11.04 13.43
C ASP A 113 -1.22 -12.06 13.32
N ASN A 114 -2.26 -11.77 12.52
CA ASN A 114 -3.50 -12.55 12.54
C ASN A 114 -3.85 -13.24 11.22
N PHE A 115 -3.38 -12.73 10.08
CA PHE A 115 -3.88 -13.11 8.75
C PHE A 115 -2.79 -13.58 7.78
N LYS A 116 -1.50 -13.51 8.15
CA LYS A 116 -0.44 -14.07 7.30
C LYS A 116 -0.68 -15.56 6.98
N ASP A 117 -1.16 -16.31 7.96
CA ASP A 117 -1.40 -17.76 7.87
C ASP A 117 -2.91 -18.10 7.89
N ASN A 118 -3.80 -17.09 7.88
CA ASN A 118 -5.26 -17.27 7.93
C ASN A 118 -5.95 -16.43 6.86
N SER A 119 -7.13 -16.83 6.38
CA SER A 119 -7.84 -16.07 5.34
C SER A 119 -8.38 -14.73 5.84
N LEU A 120 -7.76 -13.63 5.41
CA LEU A 120 -8.30 -12.29 5.66
C LEU A 120 -9.65 -12.09 4.96
N ARG A 121 -9.78 -12.64 3.74
CA ARG A 121 -11.03 -12.56 2.96
C ARG A 121 -12.21 -13.15 3.72
N GLU A 122 -12.02 -14.32 4.32
CA GLU A 122 -13.07 -14.97 5.13
C GLU A 122 -13.43 -14.13 6.36
N HIS A 123 -12.43 -13.58 7.06
CA HIS A 123 -12.67 -12.68 8.18
C HIS A 123 -13.47 -11.44 7.77
N ALA A 124 -13.04 -10.76 6.71
CA ALA A 124 -13.73 -9.58 6.19
C ALA A 124 -15.17 -9.90 5.79
N CYS A 125 -15.37 -11.02 5.07
CA CYS A 125 -16.71 -11.45 4.68
C CYS A 125 -17.64 -11.68 5.87
N LYS A 126 -17.19 -12.46 6.87
CA LYS A 126 -17.98 -12.70 8.10
C LYS A 126 -18.32 -11.41 8.82
N THR A 127 -17.37 -10.48 8.91
CA THR A 127 -17.58 -9.18 9.56
C THR A 127 -18.60 -8.33 8.79
N ILE A 128 -18.52 -8.29 7.46
CA ILE A 128 -19.46 -7.54 6.61
C ILE A 128 -20.87 -8.16 6.68
N GLN A 129 -21.00 -9.48 6.55
CA GLN A 129 -22.30 -10.15 6.56
C GLN A 129 -23.03 -10.03 7.90
N ARG A 130 -22.30 -9.93 9.02
CA ARG A 130 -22.91 -9.61 10.33
C ARG A 130 -23.61 -8.24 10.35
N ARG A 131 -23.14 -7.30 9.52
CA ARG A 131 -23.72 -5.94 9.40
C ARG A 131 -24.76 -5.87 8.29
N GLN A 132 -24.49 -6.53 7.15
CA GLN A 132 -25.37 -6.58 5.99
C GLN A 132 -25.38 -7.99 5.39
N ALA A 133 -26.34 -8.82 5.82
CA ALA A 133 -26.41 -10.22 5.44
C ALA A 133 -26.55 -10.48 3.93
N SER A 134 -27.09 -9.51 3.17
CA SER A 134 -27.24 -9.62 1.70
C SER A 134 -25.96 -9.30 0.92
N TRP A 135 -24.86 -8.92 1.58
CA TRP A 135 -23.62 -8.59 0.90
C TRP A 135 -22.90 -9.83 0.38
N GLN A 136 -22.79 -9.96 -0.95
CA GLN A 136 -22.19 -11.13 -1.60
C GLN A 136 -20.96 -10.79 -2.46
N LEU A 137 -20.74 -9.52 -2.81
CA LEU A 137 -19.69 -9.09 -3.77
C LEU A 137 -18.27 -9.53 -3.37
N PHE A 138 -17.99 -9.65 -2.07
CA PHE A 138 -16.69 -10.02 -1.52
C PHE A 138 -16.71 -11.39 -0.80
N CYS A 139 -17.84 -12.08 -0.87
CA CYS A 139 -18.19 -13.22 -0.03
C CYS A 139 -18.45 -14.49 -0.84
N ASP A 140 -17.87 -14.60 -2.03
CA ASP A 140 -18.18 -15.70 -2.94
C ASP A 140 -17.91 -17.07 -2.29
N GLU A 141 -19.00 -17.79 -2.03
CA GLU A 141 -18.98 -19.10 -1.37
C GLU A 141 -18.31 -20.17 -2.25
N SER A 142 -18.20 -19.95 -3.57
CA SER A 142 -17.58 -20.92 -4.49
C SER A 142 -16.06 -21.01 -4.33
N GLU A 143 -15.37 -19.91 -3.99
CA GLU A 143 -13.94 -19.91 -3.63
C GLU A 143 -13.71 -20.53 -2.24
N LEU A 144 -14.67 -20.40 -1.33
CA LEU A 144 -14.62 -21.00 0.02
C LEU A 144 -14.93 -22.50 -0.02
N ALA A 145 -15.80 -22.95 -0.94
CA ALA A 145 -16.29 -24.33 -1.02
C ALA A 145 -15.42 -25.27 -1.89
N MET A 146 -14.67 -24.75 -2.86
CA MET A 146 -13.84 -25.57 -3.78
C MET A 146 -12.41 -25.86 -3.28
N GLY A 147 -12.02 -25.37 -2.09
CA GLY A 147 -10.67 -25.58 -1.54
C GLY A 147 -9.54 -24.91 -2.33
N ALA A 148 -9.86 -24.24 -3.45
CA ALA A 148 -8.98 -23.37 -4.20
C ALA A 148 -9.01 -21.97 -3.58
N HIS A 149 -8.55 -21.85 -2.33
CA HIS A 149 -8.43 -20.54 -1.70
C HIS A 149 -7.39 -19.72 -2.45
N MET A 150 -7.86 -18.65 -3.11
CA MET A 150 -6.97 -17.57 -3.55
C MET A 150 -6.29 -17.01 -2.30
N GLN A 151 -4.99 -17.27 -2.18
CA GLN A 151 -4.17 -16.75 -1.11
C GLN A 151 -3.95 -15.25 -1.34
N ASP A 152 -3.78 -14.51 -0.26
CA ASP A 152 -3.39 -13.12 -0.29
C ASP A 152 -2.04 -12.95 0.39
N ALA A 153 -1.27 -11.96 -0.06
CA ALA A 153 0.01 -11.64 0.54
C ALA A 153 0.23 -10.12 0.54
N LEU A 154 0.60 -9.60 1.70
CA LEU A 154 1.08 -8.23 1.84
C LEU A 154 2.59 -8.19 1.64
N VAL A 155 3.04 -7.37 0.69
CA VAL A 155 4.43 -7.16 0.34
C VAL A 155 4.85 -5.74 0.73
N LEU A 156 5.79 -5.63 1.67
CA LEU A 156 6.54 -4.38 1.84
C LEU A 156 7.71 -4.39 0.89
N LEU A 157 7.74 -3.41 0.00
CA LEU A 157 8.86 -3.20 -0.90
C LEU A 157 10.07 -2.70 -0.10
N PRO A 158 11.29 -3.10 -0.50
CA PRO A 158 12.51 -2.58 0.10
C PRO A 158 12.58 -1.06 0.09
N GLU A 159 13.38 -0.53 1.01
CA GLU A 159 13.73 0.88 1.07
C GLU A 159 14.25 1.37 -0.29
N LYS A 160 14.02 2.65 -0.58
CA LYS A 160 14.41 3.33 -1.82
C LYS A 160 13.76 2.86 -3.12
N GLN A 161 12.97 1.79 -3.15
CA GLN A 161 12.25 1.42 -4.37
C GLN A 161 11.11 2.39 -4.69
N ILE A 162 10.35 2.79 -3.67
CA ILE A 162 9.21 3.71 -3.82
C ILE A 162 9.50 5.07 -3.19
N TYR A 163 10.18 5.07 -2.04
CA TYR A 163 10.48 6.26 -1.25
C TYR A 163 12.00 6.37 -1.04
N PRO A 164 12.76 6.81 -2.06
CA PRO A 164 14.21 7.02 -1.92
C PRO A 164 14.56 8.21 -1.04
N PHE A 165 13.69 9.21 -0.96
CA PHE A 165 13.73 10.28 0.03
C PHE A 165 12.85 9.93 1.22
N SER A 166 13.43 9.93 2.43
CA SER A 166 12.71 9.80 3.69
C SER A 166 12.83 11.09 4.50
N TRP A 167 11.72 11.74 4.83
CA TRP A 167 11.75 12.96 5.65
C TRP A 167 12.17 12.72 7.11
N VAL A 168 12.22 11.47 7.57
CA VAL A 168 12.76 11.11 8.89
C VAL A 168 14.28 10.96 8.82
N ASP A 169 14.74 10.04 7.97
CA ASP A 169 16.16 9.67 7.89
C ASP A 169 17.03 10.59 7.00
N ASP A 170 16.45 11.37 6.09
CA ASP A 170 17.14 12.26 5.14
C ASP A 170 16.75 13.74 5.35
N ALA A 171 16.36 14.10 6.56
CA ALA A 171 15.92 15.45 6.91
C ALA A 171 16.95 16.55 6.58
N ASN A 172 18.24 16.20 6.49
CA ASN A 172 19.31 17.11 6.05
C ASN A 172 19.20 17.53 4.58
N ASN A 173 18.49 16.76 3.74
CA ASN A 173 18.22 17.07 2.34
C ASN A 173 16.84 17.68 2.11
N ALA A 174 16.08 17.93 3.19
CA ALA A 174 14.70 18.44 3.11
C ALA A 174 14.59 19.76 2.34
N SER A 175 15.57 20.66 2.43
CA SER A 175 15.56 21.94 1.71
C SER A 175 15.47 21.78 0.19
N VAL A 176 16.00 20.70 -0.35
CA VAL A 176 15.99 20.41 -1.79
C VAL A 176 14.86 19.44 -2.15
N CYS A 177 14.55 18.50 -1.26
CA CYS A 177 13.63 17.41 -1.53
C CYS A 177 12.17 17.65 -1.14
N GLN A 178 11.87 18.56 -0.19
CA GLN A 178 10.50 18.80 0.26
C GLN A 178 9.80 19.84 -0.60
N ALA A 179 8.73 19.43 -1.30
CA ALA A 179 7.87 20.30 -2.07
C ALA A 179 6.86 21.03 -1.16
N ALA A 180 7.35 21.89 -0.27
CA ALA A 180 6.51 22.73 0.59
C ALA A 180 6.33 24.13 0.01
N TRP A 181 5.18 24.77 0.26
CA TRP A 181 4.88 26.13 -0.21
C TRP A 181 5.96 27.14 0.23
N GLU A 182 6.46 27.01 1.46
CA GLU A 182 7.47 27.90 2.04
C GLU A 182 8.91 27.52 1.67
N ASN A 183 9.13 26.50 0.85
CA ASN A 183 10.45 26.04 0.48
C ASN A 183 10.87 26.54 -0.93
N PRO A 184 11.54 27.70 -1.05
CA PRO A 184 11.97 28.23 -2.33
C PRO A 184 13.19 27.49 -2.90
N THR A 185 13.83 26.61 -2.13
CA THR A 185 15.02 25.85 -2.55
C THR A 185 14.71 24.45 -3.06
N PHE A 186 13.42 24.09 -3.15
CA PHE A 186 12.99 22.83 -3.73
C PHE A 186 13.55 22.67 -5.15
N ASP A 187 14.31 21.61 -5.37
CA ASP A 187 14.89 21.25 -6.66
C ASP A 187 14.79 19.73 -6.84
N PRO A 188 13.81 19.24 -7.63
CA PRO A 188 13.58 17.80 -7.79
C PRO A 188 14.74 17.09 -8.48
N GLU A 189 15.47 17.77 -9.37
CA GLU A 189 16.61 17.16 -10.07
C GLU A 189 17.79 16.95 -9.13
N GLU A 190 18.10 17.96 -8.31
CA GLU A 190 19.12 17.83 -7.27
C GLU A 190 18.71 16.81 -6.20
N CYS A 191 17.43 16.77 -5.81
CA CYS A 191 16.93 15.75 -4.89
C CYS A 191 17.17 14.34 -5.45
N LYS A 192 16.78 14.08 -6.72
CA LYS A 192 17.02 12.78 -7.39
C LYS A 192 18.50 12.42 -7.42
N ARG A 193 19.38 13.40 -7.65
CA ARG A 193 20.84 13.20 -7.60
C ARG A 193 21.32 12.82 -6.20
N LEU A 194 20.88 13.52 -5.16
CA LEU A 194 21.26 13.27 -3.77
C LEU A 194 20.75 11.91 -3.27
N MET A 195 19.55 11.52 -3.69
CA MET A 195 18.95 10.24 -3.33
C MET A 195 19.47 9.06 -4.17
N GLU A 196 20.34 9.34 -5.15
CA GLU A 196 20.98 8.35 -6.01
C GLU A 196 19.95 7.42 -6.70
N VAL A 197 18.83 7.98 -7.17
CA VAL A 197 17.68 7.20 -7.65
C VAL A 197 18.00 6.29 -8.85
N GLU A 198 19.03 6.63 -9.62
CA GLU A 198 19.52 5.80 -10.71
C GLU A 198 20.38 4.63 -10.22
N ALA A 199 21.17 4.83 -9.16
CA ALA A 199 22.02 3.79 -8.59
C ALA A 199 21.21 2.78 -7.74
N TRP A 200 20.10 3.22 -7.13
CA TRP A 200 19.17 2.39 -6.33
C TRP A 200 17.98 1.83 -7.12
N PRO A 201 18.14 1.71 -8.44
CA PRO A 201 17.06 1.74 -9.44
C PRO A 201 15.64 2.03 -8.92
N SER A 202 15.41 3.22 -8.34
CA SER A 202 14.15 3.60 -7.71
C SER A 202 13.02 3.73 -8.72
N TYR A 203 11.85 3.17 -8.42
CA TYR A 203 10.67 3.22 -9.30
C TYR A 203 9.91 4.54 -9.21
N PHE A 204 9.84 5.09 -8.00
CA PHE A 204 9.14 6.33 -7.70
C PHE A 204 9.98 7.19 -6.76
N ILE A 205 9.64 8.46 -6.70
CA ILE A 205 10.06 9.39 -5.65
C ILE A 205 8.86 10.28 -5.30
N THR A 206 8.67 10.57 -4.02
CA THR A 206 7.73 11.59 -3.53
C THR A 206 8.52 12.73 -2.93
N TYR A 207 8.00 13.94 -3.08
CA TYR A 207 8.58 15.15 -2.52
C TYR A 207 7.86 15.62 -1.25
N CYS A 208 6.93 14.81 -0.72
CA CYS A 208 6.20 15.07 0.51
C CYS A 208 5.61 16.49 0.58
N THR A 209 4.59 16.75 -0.22
CA THR A 209 3.84 18.01 -0.17
C THR A 209 3.02 18.07 1.12
N HIS A 210 3.59 18.65 2.17
CA HIS A 210 2.82 19.09 3.34
C HIS A 210 2.04 20.36 2.96
N SER A 211 0.96 20.21 2.20
CA SER A 211 0.13 21.33 1.74
C SER A 211 -0.99 21.71 2.70
N TRP A 212 -0.89 21.35 3.98
CA TRP A 212 -1.91 21.63 5.00
C TRP A 212 -1.61 22.88 5.81
#